data_AF-A0A526YM32-F1
#
_entry.id   AF-A0A526YM32-F1
#
_cell.length_a   1.000
_cell.length_b   1.000
_cell.length_c   1.000
_cell.angle_alpha   90.00
_cell.angle_beta   90.00
_cell.angle_gamma   90.00
#
_symmetry.space_group_name_H-M   'P 1'
#
loop_
_entity.id
_entity.type
_entity.pdbx_description
1 polymer ?
#
loop_
_entity_poly.entity_id
_entity_poly.type
_entity_poly.pdbx_seq_one_letter_code
_entity_poly.pdbx_strand_id
1 'polypeptide(L)'
;VEHHVGLIGDTFTKQRVIDSLQGNRAIGHTRYATTGGAGQRNIQPFFAELADGGFAVAHNGNLTNAMTVQRALQKQGAIFSSTSDTETLLHLVATSRERDLNSRFIDAVRQVEGAFSLVAMTSKKMIGCRDPLG
;
A
#
# COMPACT_ATOMS: atom_id res chain seq x y z
N VAL A 1 11.47 -5.87 1.76
CA VAL A 1 10.50 -5.80 0.64
C VAL A 1 11.30 -5.84 -0.65
N GLU A 2 10.93 -6.68 -1.61
CA GLU A 2 11.63 -6.83 -2.91
C GLU A 2 10.79 -6.21 -4.02
N HIS A 3 11.30 -5.18 -4.70
CA HIS A 3 10.62 -4.42 -5.76
C HIS A 3 11.45 -4.44 -7.04
N HIS A 4 10.83 -4.85 -8.15
CA HIS A 4 11.54 -4.99 -9.43
C HIS A 4 10.68 -4.47 -10.59
N VAL A 5 11.34 -3.84 -11.56
CA VAL A 5 10.72 -3.45 -12.84
C VAL A 5 10.90 -4.62 -13.82
N GLY A 6 9.84 -4.98 -14.53
CA GLY A 6 9.85 -6.08 -15.49
C GLY A 6 8.82 -7.15 -15.17
N LEU A 7 8.93 -8.30 -15.83
CA LEU A 7 8.02 -9.41 -15.61
C LEU A 7 8.42 -10.18 -14.35
N ILE A 8 7.45 -10.85 -13.71
CA ILE A 8 7.71 -11.72 -12.56
C ILE A 8 8.78 -12.76 -12.91
N GLY A 9 8.68 -13.34 -14.12
CA GLY A 9 9.58 -14.37 -14.62
C GLY A 9 11.05 -13.95 -14.67
N ASP A 10 11.34 -12.65 -14.80
CA ASP A 10 12.70 -12.14 -14.93
C ASP A 10 13.44 -12.05 -13.58
N THR A 11 12.68 -12.04 -12.48
CA THR A 11 13.20 -11.76 -11.15
C THR A 11 12.93 -12.89 -10.17
N PHE A 12 11.67 -13.29 -10.03
CA PHE A 12 11.23 -14.23 -8.98
C PHE A 12 11.41 -15.70 -9.37
N THR A 13 12.10 -15.99 -10.47
CA THR A 13 12.60 -17.33 -10.82
C THR A 13 14.02 -17.57 -10.31
N LYS A 14 14.71 -16.52 -9.87
CA LYS A 14 16.09 -16.62 -9.37
C LYS A 14 16.07 -17.12 -7.93
N GLN A 15 16.71 -18.26 -7.68
CA GLN A 15 16.75 -18.90 -6.34
C GLN A 15 17.17 -17.92 -5.24
N ARG A 16 18.22 -17.12 -5.48
CA ARG A 16 18.69 -16.05 -4.59
C ARG A 16 17.57 -15.11 -4.10
N VAL A 17 16.61 -14.77 -4.98
CA VAL A 17 15.53 -13.84 -4.65
C VAL A 17 14.48 -14.55 -3.80
N ILE A 18 14.18 -15.81 -4.11
CA ILE A 18 13.25 -16.61 -3.32
C ILE A 18 13.82 -16.88 -1.93
N ASP A 19 15.12 -17.18 -1.84
CA ASP A 19 15.82 -17.41 -0.57
C ASP A 19 15.86 -16.17 0.32
N SER A 20 15.76 -14.95 -0.22
CA SER A 20 15.70 -13.72 0.59
C SER A 20 14.29 -13.43 1.13
N LEU A 21 13.25 -14.05 0.55
CA LEU A 21 11.84 -13.85 0.90
C LEU A 21 11.35 -14.88 1.93
N GLN A 22 12.02 -14.91 3.07
CA GLN A 22 11.69 -15.81 4.18
C GLN A 22 10.39 -15.38 4.91
N GLY A 23 9.62 -16.36 5.38
CA GLY A 23 8.41 -16.14 6.16
C GLY A 23 7.27 -17.08 5.76
N ASN A 24 6.18 -17.05 6.53
CA ASN A 24 4.99 -17.87 6.29
C ASN A 24 3.81 -17.11 5.67
N ARG A 25 3.97 -15.81 5.42
CA ARG A 25 2.95 -14.90 4.87
C ARG A 25 3.62 -13.88 3.97
N ALA A 26 2.99 -13.60 2.82
CA ALA A 26 3.45 -12.60 1.87
C ALA A 26 2.26 -11.94 1.17
N ILE A 27 2.46 -10.72 0.72
CA ILE A 27 1.61 -10.06 -0.26
C ILE A 27 2.48 -9.65 -1.45
N GLY A 28 1.91 -9.66 -2.65
CA GLY A 28 2.58 -9.29 -3.88
C GLY A 28 1.67 -8.46 -4.76
N HIS A 29 2.25 -7.73 -5.69
CA HIS A 29 1.51 -6.88 -6.62
C HIS A 29 2.16 -6.87 -7.99
N THR A 30 1.37 -7.07 -9.04
CA THR A 30 1.76 -6.81 -10.43
C THR A 30 1.15 -5.51 -10.87
N ARG A 31 1.99 -4.54 -11.24
CA ARG A 31 1.52 -3.21 -11.61
C ARG A 31 1.35 -3.07 -13.11
N TYR A 32 0.13 -2.73 -13.54
CA TYR A 32 -0.07 -2.03 -14.80
C TYR A 32 0.21 -0.54 -14.57
N ALA A 33 1.06 0.09 -15.38
CA ALA A 33 1.41 1.50 -15.19
C ALA A 33 0.21 2.39 -15.55
N THR A 34 -0.48 2.91 -14.52
CA THR A 34 -1.59 3.86 -14.62
C THR A 34 -1.12 5.27 -14.22
N THR A 35 -2.01 6.07 -13.63
CA THR A 35 -1.73 7.39 -13.06
C THR A 35 -0.51 7.38 -12.13
N GLY A 36 0.28 8.46 -12.15
CA GLY A 36 1.53 8.59 -11.38
C GLY A 36 2.80 8.11 -12.11
N GLY A 37 2.66 7.41 -13.23
CA GLY A 37 3.78 7.06 -14.12
C GLY A 37 4.57 5.81 -13.69
N ALA A 38 5.51 5.37 -14.53
CA ALA A 38 6.24 4.11 -14.39
C ALA A 38 7.44 4.16 -13.41
N GLY A 39 7.57 5.21 -12.60
CA GLY A 39 8.71 5.38 -11.69
C GLY A 39 8.79 4.29 -10.62
N GLN A 40 10.02 3.92 -10.24
CA GLN A 40 10.28 2.91 -9.19
C GLN A 40 9.59 3.23 -7.85
N ARG A 41 9.38 4.52 -7.55
CA ARG A 41 8.72 4.98 -6.33
C ARG A 41 7.25 4.57 -6.23
N ASN A 42 6.63 4.18 -7.34
CA ASN A 42 5.25 3.71 -7.40
C ASN A 42 5.15 2.18 -7.40
N ILE A 43 6.27 1.46 -7.21
CA ILE A 43 6.24 0.00 -7.12
C ILE A 43 5.68 -0.40 -5.76
N GLN A 44 4.66 -1.25 -5.82
CA GLN A 44 3.99 -1.84 -4.67
C GLN A 44 4.55 -3.24 -4.39
N PRO A 45 4.34 -3.82 -3.19
CA PRO A 45 3.58 -3.29 -2.05
C PRO A 45 4.25 -2.07 -1.36
N PHE A 46 3.46 -1.08 -0.96
CA PHE A 46 3.97 -0.03 -0.09
C PHE A 46 4.19 -0.59 1.31
N PHE A 47 5.28 -0.17 1.96
CA PHE A 47 5.62 -0.56 3.32
C PHE A 47 6.02 0.66 4.14
N ALA A 48 5.57 0.71 5.39
CA ALA A 48 6.08 1.63 6.39
C ALA A 48 6.13 0.99 7.76
N GLU A 49 7.09 1.45 8.56
CA GLU A 49 7.14 1.16 9.99
C GLU A 49 6.21 2.14 10.70
N LEU A 50 5.11 1.63 11.29
CA LEU A 50 4.19 2.42 12.10
C LEU A 50 4.56 2.27 13.58
N ALA A 51 3.95 3.07 14.45
CA ALA A 51 4.16 2.97 15.91
C ALA A 51 3.89 1.56 16.46
N ASP A 52 2.96 0.83 15.86
CA ASP A 52 2.57 -0.54 16.26
C ASP A 52 3.30 -1.64 15.46
N GLY A 53 4.30 -1.25 14.64
CA GLY A 53 5.12 -2.12 13.81
C GLY A 53 4.86 -1.97 12.31
N GLY A 54 5.59 -2.78 11.52
CA GLY A 54 5.50 -2.80 10.07
C GLY A 54 4.09 -3.06 9.49
N PHE A 55 3.70 -2.21 8.55
CA PHE A 55 2.47 -2.29 7.76
C PHE A 55 2.80 -2.27 6.27
N ALA A 56 2.32 -3.27 5.54
CA ALA A 56 2.44 -3.36 4.09
C ALA A 56 1.05 -3.33 3.43
N VAL A 57 0.92 -2.70 2.28
CA VAL A 57 -0.33 -2.67 1.51
C VAL A 57 -0.08 -2.74 0.00
N ALA A 58 -0.92 -3.54 -0.66
CA ALA A 58 -1.05 -3.58 -2.11
C ALA A 58 -2.50 -3.24 -2.49
N HIS A 59 -2.65 -2.51 -3.59
CA HIS A 59 -3.88 -1.89 -4.04
C HIS A 59 -4.03 -2.07 -5.55
N ASN A 60 -5.18 -2.62 -5.94
CA ASN A 60 -5.67 -2.62 -7.30
C ASN A 60 -6.92 -1.76 -7.40
N GLY A 61 -6.87 -0.71 -8.21
CA GLY A 61 -7.96 0.27 -8.32
C GLY A 61 -7.43 1.67 -8.55
N ASN A 62 -8.29 2.65 -8.30
CA ASN A 62 -7.94 4.06 -8.36
C ASN A 62 -8.75 4.85 -7.32
N LEU A 63 -8.05 5.50 -6.39
CA LEU A 63 -8.69 6.36 -5.40
C LEU A 63 -8.94 7.75 -6.00
N THR A 64 -10.19 8.07 -6.31
CA THR A 64 -10.60 9.27 -7.04
C THR A 64 -10.33 10.56 -6.27
N ASN A 65 -10.37 10.51 -4.94
CA ASN A 65 -10.11 11.66 -4.07
C ASN A 65 -8.67 11.72 -3.53
N ALA A 66 -7.75 10.85 -3.98
CA ALA A 66 -6.39 10.73 -3.44
C ALA A 66 -5.62 12.06 -3.40
N MET A 67 -5.66 12.85 -4.47
CA MET A 67 -4.94 14.13 -4.55
C MET A 67 -5.45 15.15 -3.52
N THR A 68 -6.75 15.14 -3.24
CA THR A 68 -7.36 16.02 -2.24
C THR A 68 -6.89 15.62 -0.85
N VAL A 69 -6.95 14.33 -0.53
CA VAL A 69 -6.50 13.79 0.75
C VAL A 69 -4.99 13.99 0.95
N GLN A 70 -4.18 13.71 -0.08
CA GLN A 70 -2.74 13.91 -0.05
C GLN A 70 -2.38 15.36 0.28
N ARG A 71 -3.02 16.34 -0.36
CA ARG A 71 -2.80 17.77 -0.06
C ARG A 71 -3.17 18.12 1.37
N ALA A 72 -4.25 17.54 1.91
CA ALA A 72 -4.64 17.77 3.30
C ALA A 72 -3.60 17.20 4.27
N LEU A 73 -3.10 15.99 4.02
CA LEU A 73 -2.04 15.36 4.82
C LEU A 73 -0.71 16.12 4.71
N GLN A 74 -0.34 16.59 3.52
CA GLN A 74 0.87 17.42 3.32
C GLN A 74 0.80 18.73 4.09
N LYS A 75 -0.37 19.39 4.16
CA LYS A 75 -0.58 20.58 5.01
C LYS A 75 -0.42 20.29 6.50
N GLN A 76 -0.60 19.04 6.92
CA GLN A 76 -0.36 18.58 8.29
C GLN A 76 1.09 18.11 8.51
N GLY A 77 1.95 18.22 7.50
CA GLY A 77 3.37 17.87 7.56
C GLY A 77 3.74 16.49 7.04
N ALA A 78 2.79 15.74 6.44
CA ALA A 78 3.12 14.45 5.83
C ALA A 78 4.00 14.62 4.57
N ILE A 79 5.07 13.84 4.50
CA ILE A 79 5.97 13.81 3.33
C ILE A 79 5.61 12.59 2.49
N PHE A 80 5.26 12.83 1.22
CA PHE A 80 4.99 11.78 0.24
C PHE A 80 6.22 11.59 -0.65
N SER A 81 6.58 10.34 -0.87
CA SER A 81 7.73 9.93 -1.68
C SER A 81 7.33 9.55 -3.11
N SER A 82 6.06 9.23 -3.33
CA SER A 82 5.48 8.75 -4.57
C SER A 82 4.30 9.62 -5.03
N THR A 83 3.84 9.35 -6.25
CA THR A 83 2.60 9.92 -6.79
C THR A 83 1.46 8.90 -6.77
N SER A 84 1.66 7.77 -6.09
CA SER A 84 0.67 6.71 -5.98
C SER A 84 -0.39 7.08 -4.96
N ASP A 85 -1.64 6.91 -5.37
CA ASP A 85 -2.81 6.91 -4.49
C ASP A 85 -2.69 5.91 -3.32
N THR A 86 -1.93 4.83 -3.50
CA THR A 86 -1.73 3.80 -2.49
C THR A 86 -0.93 4.32 -1.29
N GLU A 87 0.00 5.26 -1.51
CA GLU A 87 0.73 5.93 -0.42
C GLU A 87 -0.21 6.80 0.43
N THR A 88 -1.27 7.36 -0.16
CA THR A 88 -2.31 8.11 0.58
C THR A 88 -2.98 7.22 1.63
N LEU A 89 -3.33 5.98 1.28
CA LEU A 89 -3.89 5.03 2.23
C LEU A 89 -2.91 4.72 3.37
N LEU A 90 -1.63 4.55 3.05
CA LEU A 90 -0.58 4.32 4.05
C LEU A 90 -0.50 5.49 5.05
N HIS A 91 -0.50 6.73 4.56
CA HIS A 91 -0.48 7.91 5.43
C HIS A 91 -1.74 8.01 6.30
N LEU A 92 -2.93 7.74 5.75
CA LEU A 92 -4.17 7.74 6.51
C LEU A 92 -4.15 6.74 7.65
N VAL A 93 -3.66 5.51 7.41
CA VAL A 93 -3.49 4.51 8.48
C VAL A 93 -2.48 5.02 9.52
N ALA A 94 -1.37 5.61 9.08
CA ALA A 94 -0.32 6.12 9.95
C ALA A 94 -0.77 7.29 10.84
N THR A 95 -1.68 8.15 10.36
CA THR A 95 -2.15 9.35 11.08
C THR A 95 -3.50 9.16 11.79
N SER A 96 -4.19 8.04 11.57
CA SER A 96 -5.42 7.70 12.30
C SER A 96 -5.20 7.70 13.82
N ARG A 97 -6.18 8.23 14.55
CA ARG A 97 -6.19 8.31 16.03
C ARG A 97 -6.83 7.10 16.69
N GLU A 98 -7.31 6.14 15.89
CA GLU A 98 -7.88 4.90 16.39
C GLU A 98 -6.84 4.04 17.11
N ARG A 99 -7.29 3.23 18.07
CA ARG A 99 -6.39 2.53 18.99
C ARG A 99 -5.69 1.32 18.38
N ASP A 100 -6.40 0.57 17.55
CA ASP A 100 -5.89 -0.67 16.97
C ASP A 100 -5.83 -0.58 15.45
N LEU A 101 -4.93 -1.37 14.85
CA LEU A 101 -4.67 -1.33 13.43
C LEU A 101 -5.89 -1.65 12.55
N ASN A 102 -6.84 -2.49 12.99
CA ASN A 102 -8.04 -2.72 12.19
C ASN A 102 -8.91 -1.47 12.17
N SER A 103 -9.10 -0.84 13.32
CA SER A 103 -9.87 0.41 13.42
C SER A 103 -9.21 1.54 12.63
N ARG A 104 -7.88 1.68 12.72
CA ARG A 104 -7.10 2.63 11.90
C ARG A 104 -7.22 2.36 10.40
N PHE A 105 -7.21 1.10 10.00
CA PHE A 105 -7.40 0.69 8.61
C PHE A 105 -8.82 1.01 8.12
N ILE A 106 -9.85 0.71 8.92
CA ILE A 106 -11.25 1.04 8.62
C ILE A 106 -11.44 2.56 8.51
N ASP A 107 -10.87 3.32 9.43
CA ASP A 107 -10.88 4.78 9.41
C ASP A 107 -10.24 5.34 8.13
N ALA A 108 -9.09 4.81 7.73
CA ALA A 108 -8.43 5.17 6.48
C ALA A 108 -9.28 4.86 5.24
N VAL A 109 -9.85 3.64 5.18
CA VAL A 109 -10.70 3.21 4.05
C VAL A 109 -11.98 4.06 3.94
N ARG A 110 -12.55 4.54 5.05
CA ARG A 110 -13.73 5.42 5.04
C ARG A 110 -13.47 6.81 4.47
N GLN A 111 -12.21 7.22 4.40
CA GLN A 111 -11.82 8.55 3.92
C GLN A 111 -11.48 8.56 2.41
N VAL A 112 -11.36 7.39 1.79
CA VAL A 112 -11.03 7.27 0.36
C VAL A 112 -12.26 6.97 -0.47
N GLU A 113 -12.30 7.53 -1.66
CA GLU A 113 -13.35 7.34 -2.65
C GLU A 113 -12.77 6.68 -3.90
N GLY A 114 -13.61 5.96 -4.65
CA GLY A 114 -13.22 5.31 -5.90
C GLY A 114 -13.41 3.79 -5.83
N ALA A 115 -12.73 3.10 -6.73
CA ALA A 115 -12.73 1.65 -6.80
C ALA A 115 -11.42 1.11 -6.25
N PHE A 116 -11.48 0.13 -5.35
CA PHE A 116 -10.29 -0.46 -4.75
C PHE A 116 -10.50 -1.90 -4.29
N SER A 117 -9.51 -2.73 -4.57
CA SER A 117 -9.27 -4.00 -3.91
C SER A 117 -7.91 -3.92 -3.22
N LEU A 118 -7.90 -4.14 -1.92
CA LEU A 118 -6.75 -3.95 -1.05
C LEU A 118 -6.40 -5.28 -0.39
N VAL A 119 -5.10 -5.58 -0.35
CA VAL A 119 -4.54 -6.54 0.58
C VAL A 119 -3.47 -5.84 1.43
N ALA A 120 -3.62 -5.92 2.74
CA ALA A 120 -2.66 -5.37 3.69
C ALA A 120 -2.12 -6.48 4.60
N MET A 121 -0.92 -6.27 5.12
CA MET A 121 -0.23 -7.24 5.95
C MET A 121 0.52 -6.56 7.08
N THR A 122 0.49 -7.20 8.25
CA THR A 122 1.31 -6.87 9.41
C THR A 122 2.06 -8.13 9.86
N SER A 123 2.94 -8.00 10.85
CA SER A 123 3.56 -9.16 11.51
C SER A 123 2.55 -10.14 12.13
N LYS A 124 1.31 -9.71 12.41
CA LYS A 124 0.30 -10.51 13.12
C LYS A 124 -0.80 -11.05 12.22
N LYS A 125 -1.17 -10.36 11.14
CA LYS A 125 -2.33 -10.71 10.31
C LYS A 125 -2.25 -10.15 8.89
N MET A 126 -3.06 -10.74 8.02
CA MET A 126 -3.38 -10.23 6.68
C MET A 126 -4.82 -9.69 6.69
N ILE A 127 -5.06 -8.62 5.94
CA ILE A 127 -6.36 -7.95 5.82
C ILE A 127 -6.69 -7.88 4.33
N GLY A 128 -7.88 -8.32 3.95
CA GLY A 128 -8.46 -8.10 2.63
C GLY A 128 -9.59 -7.09 2.73
N CYS A 129 -9.68 -6.15 1.78
CA CYS A 129 -10.74 -5.15 1.74
C CYS A 129 -11.12 -4.85 0.29
N ARG A 130 -12.41 -4.63 0.06
CA ARG A 130 -12.98 -4.25 -1.23
C ARG A 130 -13.86 -3.03 -1.02
N ASP A 131 -13.91 -2.14 -2.00
CA ASP A 131 -14.79 -1.00 -1.96
C ASP A 131 -16.28 -1.43 -1.96
N PRO A 132 -17.21 -0.53 -1.57
CA PRO A 132 -18.63 -0.89 -1.42
C PRO A 132 -19.34 -1.30 -2.71
N LEU A 133 -18.80 -0.96 -3.89
CA LEU A 133 -19.41 -1.23 -5.19
C LEU A 133 -18.83 -2.48 -5.87
N GLY A 134 -17.66 -2.94 -5.42
CA GLY A 134 -16.98 -4.14 -5.90
C GLY A 134 -15.94 -3.85 -6.97
#